data_AF-A0A662AUD6-F1
#
_entry.id   AF-A0A662AUD6-F1
#
_cell.length_a   1.000
_cell.length_b   1.000
_cell.length_c   1.000
_cell.angle_alpha   90.00
_cell.angle_beta   90.00
_cell.angle_gamma   90.00
#
_symmetry.space_group_name_H-M   'P 1'
#
loop_
_entity.id
_entity.type
_entity.pdbx_description
1 polymer ?
#
loop_
_entity_poly.entity_id
_entity_poly.type
_entity_poly.pdbx_seq_one_letter_code
_entity_poly.pdbx_strand_id
1 'polypeptide(L)' 'PSPKDDIDGSEVGRVYWVEKNLERIAEYCQKDVLAVAQLFLRYKGEDLILPENIQVV' A
#
# COMPACT_ATOMS: atom_id res chain seq x y z
N PRO A 1 -4.94 -5.85 13.54
CA PRO A 1 -5.21 -5.68 12.09
C PRO A 1 -4.29 -4.61 11.52
N SER A 2 -3.33 -5.03 10.69
CA SER A 2 -2.47 -4.12 9.92
C SER A 2 -3.16 -3.83 8.59
N PRO A 3 -3.02 -2.65 7.96
CA PRO A 3 -3.48 -2.43 6.59
C PRO A 3 -2.86 -3.39 5.55
N LYS A 4 -1.77 -4.06 5.95
CA LYS A 4 -1.01 -5.04 5.17
C LYS A 4 -1.43 -6.44 5.59
N ASP A 5 -2.40 -7.00 4.87
CA ASP A 5 -2.95 -8.34 5.12
C ASP A 5 -2.36 -9.43 4.20
N ASP A 6 -1.53 -9.07 3.22
CA ASP A 6 -1.09 -9.98 2.15
C ASP A 6 0.36 -10.49 2.29
N ILE A 7 1.34 -9.59 2.40
CA ILE A 7 2.77 -9.92 2.64
C ILE A 7 3.39 -8.92 3.60
N ASP A 8 4.52 -9.28 4.23
CA ASP A 8 5.39 -8.34 4.96
C ASP A 8 6.70 -8.01 4.23
N GLY A 9 7.47 -7.06 4.77
CA GLY A 9 8.69 -6.57 4.14
C GLY A 9 9.78 -7.63 3.98
N SER A 10 9.81 -8.65 4.83
CA SER A 10 10.74 -9.78 4.72
C SER A 10 10.41 -10.72 3.55
N GLU A 11 9.15 -10.72 3.11
CA GLU A 11 8.67 -11.61 2.04
C GLU A 11 8.91 -11.06 0.63
N VAL A 12 9.17 -9.75 0.49
CA VAL A 12 9.38 -9.08 -0.81
C VAL A 12 10.40 -9.82 -1.67
N GLY A 13 11.52 -10.26 -1.07
CA GLY A 13 12.55 -11.01 -1.78
C GLY A 13 12.06 -12.36 -2.31
N ARG A 14 11.27 -13.09 -1.51
CA ARG A 14 10.68 -14.38 -1.91
C ARG A 14 9.68 -14.18 -3.05
N VAL A 15 8.80 -13.18 -2.93
CA VAL A 15 7.79 -12.85 -3.95
C VAL A 15 8.46 -12.45 -5.28
N TYR A 16 9.52 -11.65 -5.22
CA TYR A 16 10.23 -11.23 -6.43
C TYR A 16 11.00 -12.38 -7.10
N TRP A 17 11.82 -13.11 -6.34
CA TRP A 17 12.75 -14.07 -6.94
C TRP A 17 12.11 -15.44 -7.22
N VAL A 18 11.21 -15.90 -6.36
CA VAL A 18 10.59 -17.24 -6.43
C VAL A 18 9.23 -17.17 -7.09
N GLU A 19 8.31 -16.34 -6.58
CA GLU A 19 6.94 -16.26 -7.12
C GLU A 19 6.86 -15.49 -8.45
N LYS A 20 7.88 -14.67 -8.75
CA LYS A 20 7.94 -13.81 -9.95
C LYS A 20 6.71 -12.88 -10.06
N ASN A 21 6.14 -12.47 -8.93
CA ASN A 21 4.92 -11.68 -8.89
C ASN A 21 5.21 -10.23 -8.47
N LEU A 22 5.61 -9.39 -9.43
CA LEU A 22 5.93 -7.99 -9.17
C LEU A 22 4.69 -7.14 -8.84
N GLU A 23 3.55 -7.48 -9.42
CA GLU A 23 2.27 -6.77 -9.23
C GLU A 23 1.84 -6.82 -7.76
N ARG A 24 1.96 -7.99 -7.12
CA ARG A 24 1.69 -8.16 -5.68
C ARG A 24 2.58 -7.27 -4.79
N ILE A 25 3.85 -7.08 -5.18
CA ILE A 25 4.76 -6.18 -4.46
C ILE A 25 4.32 -4.71 -4.66
N ALA A 26 3.88 -4.35 -5.87
CA ALA A 26 3.38 -3.02 -6.15
C ALA A 26 2.13 -2.70 -5.32
N GLU A 27 1.15 -3.60 -5.26
CA GLU A 27 -0.04 -3.47 -4.41
C GLU A 27 0.31 -3.29 -2.93
N TYR A 28 1.30 -4.05 -2.44
CA TYR A 28 1.81 -3.91 -1.07
C TYR A 28 2.38 -2.51 -0.81
N CYS A 29 3.19 -1.98 -1.73
CA CYS A 29 3.78 -0.64 -1.59
C CYS A 29 2.74 0.48 -1.75
N GLN A 30 1.73 0.32 -2.59
CA GLN A 30 0.66 1.32 -2.77
C GLN A 30 -0.14 1.56 -1.49
N LYS A 31 -0.35 0.52 -0.68
CA LYS A 31 -1.01 0.64 0.62
C LYS A 31 -0.24 1.55 1.59
N ASP A 32 1.10 1.52 1.54
CA ASP A 32 1.93 2.43 2.35
C ASP A 32 1.79 3.88 1.89
N VAL A 33 1.80 4.12 0.58
CA VAL A 33 1.63 5.46 0.01
C VAL A 33 0.27 6.03 0.40
N LEU A 34 -0.80 5.22 0.31
CA LEU A 34 -2.13 5.64 0.72
C LEU A 34 -2.16 5.98 2.22
N ALA A 35 -1.58 5.14 3.08
CA ALA A 35 -1.55 5.39 4.52
C ALA A 35 -0.84 6.70 4.85
N VAL A 36 0.31 6.97 4.23
CA VAL A 36 1.06 8.23 4.42
C VAL A 36 0.27 9.43 3.91
N ALA A 37 -0.36 9.34 2.74
CA ALA A 37 -1.18 10.41 2.19
C ALA A 37 -2.37 10.75 3.09
N GLN A 38 -3.08 9.73 3.58
CA GLN A 38 -4.22 9.91 4.49
C GLN A 38 -3.79 10.55 5.81
N LEU A 39 -2.65 10.13 6.36
CA LEU A 39 -2.09 10.74 7.57
C LEU A 39 -1.70 12.20 7.35
N PHE A 40 -1.10 12.52 6.21
CA PHE A 40 -0.71 13.87 5.84
C PHE A 40 -1.91 14.81 5.69
N LEU A 41 -2.99 14.37 5.07
CA LEU A 41 -4.23 15.16 4.94
C LEU A 41 -4.84 15.45 6.32
N ARG A 42 -4.91 14.44 7.19
CA ARG A 42 -5.39 14.63 8.57
C ARG A 42 -4.51 15.56 9.38
N TYR A 43 -3.19 15.48 9.22
CA TYR A 43 -2.26 16.42 9.85
C TYR A 43 -2.53 17.87 9.43
N LYS A 44 -2.97 18.09 8.19
CA LYS A 44 -3.39 19.41 7.67
C LYS A 44 -4.83 19.81 8.01
N GLY A 45 -5.61 18.93 8.66
CA GLY A 45 -7.04 19.14 8.90
C GLY A 45 -7.92 18.97 7.66
N GLU A 46 -7.41 18.32 6.61
CA GLU A 46 -8.15 18.01 5.39
C GLU A 46 -8.86 16.64 5.51
N ASP A 47 -9.90 16.44 4.69
CA ASP A 47 -10.64 15.18 4.63
C ASP A 47 -9.81 14.04 4.05
N LEU A 48 -10.23 12.80 4.34
CA LEU A 48 -9.59 11.62 3.77
C LEU A 48 -9.93 11.46 2.28
N ILE A 49 -9.00 10.87 1.53
CA ILE A 49 -9.26 10.41 0.16
C ILE A 49 -10.31 9.31 0.22
N LEU A 50 -11.41 9.49 -0.50
CA LEU A 50 -12.47 8.48 -0.62
C LEU A 50 -12.00 7.29 -1.48
N PRO A 51 -12.42 6.05 -1.18
CA PRO A 51 -11.98 4.85 -1.92
C PRO A 51 -12.17 4.93 -3.44
N GLU A 52 -13.26 5.54 -3.90
CA GLU A 52 -13.56 5.74 -5.32
C GLU A 52 -12.56 6.66 -6.05
N ASN A 53 -11.79 7.45 -5.29
CA ASN A 53 -10.77 8.36 -5.83
C ASN A 53 -9.36 7.75 -5.80
N ILE A 54 -9.24 6.45 -5.50
CA ILE A 54 -7.97 5.73 -5.46
C ILE A 54 -7.90 4.80 -6.68
N GLN A 55 -6.96 5.07 -7.59
CA GLN A 55 -6.61 4.14 -8.67
C GLN A 55 -5.36 3.36 -8.30
N VAL A 56 -5.49 2.04 -8.28
CA VAL A 56 -4.38 1.10 -8.25
C VAL A 56 -3.96 0.89 -9.71
N VAL A 57 -2.70 1.22 -10.00
CA VAL A 57 -2.08 1.14 -11.34
C VAL A 57 -1.12 -0.04 -11.38
#